data_AF-A0A6J4M9Z0-F1
#
_entry.id   AF-A0A6J4M9Z0-F1
#
_cell.length_a   1.000
_cell.length_b   1.000
_cell.length_c   1.000
_cell.angle_alpha   90.00
_cell.angle_beta   90.00
_cell.angle_gamma   90.00
#
_symmetry.space_group_name_H-M   'P 1'
#
loop_
_entity.id
_entity.type
_entity.pdbx_description
1 polymer ?
#
loop_
_entity_poly.entity_id
_entity_poly.type
_entity_poly.pdbx_seq_one_letter_code
_entity_poly.pdbx_strand_id
1 'polypeptide(L)'
;MRRAARDRHSAIMPTHLEQAPTLLPRRSASAARTVCAVALVLLALGQLVAYLLLTAEPNPGIASTAVLPLAAAAAMLRAPGALGPLAALAVVATIIGTRTVELPFDLARPGQTGPFAFAVAQLLACGVAAATAVRVLLPADRRPTVALPVVAGVAAAALAGAVLLVLAPQEDLTGGLTDEELAALPEISMVDYRFEPAQLRVAVGEPFAVTFANDGARPHSFSVASLDLDVVVPSGRSRTVVVRLDAGTYDFVCSVGDHEQEGMKGRVLVVGDDGVVPAAGPSPGTGDHAHHGHAGHGTSGA
;
A
#
# COMPACT_ATOMS: atom_id res chain seq x y z
N MET A 1 -81.84 8.16 63.23
CA MET A 1 -81.49 9.59 63.04
C MET A 1 -79.98 9.71 63.27
N ARG A 2 -79.16 9.87 62.21
CA ARG A 2 -78.56 11.15 61.71
C ARG A 2 -77.81 11.90 62.84
N ARG A 3 -76.55 12.33 62.75
CA ARG A 3 -75.66 12.67 61.61
C ARG A 3 -74.25 13.05 62.13
N ALA A 4 -73.30 13.12 61.20
CA ALA A 4 -72.00 13.82 61.21
C ALA A 4 -70.83 13.10 61.95
N ALA A 5 -69.59 13.06 61.46
CA ALA A 5 -68.94 13.83 60.41
C ALA A 5 -67.91 13.00 59.64
N ARG A 6 -67.80 13.37 58.35
CA ARG A 6 -66.84 12.94 57.33
C ARG A 6 -65.53 13.74 57.49
N ASP A 7 -64.52 13.28 56.74
CA ASP A 7 -63.27 13.95 56.35
C ASP A 7 -62.06 13.81 57.29
N ARG A 8 -61.08 13.02 56.83
CA ARG A 8 -59.94 13.62 56.11
C ARG A 8 -59.22 12.62 55.21
N HIS A 9 -59.25 12.94 53.92
CA HIS A 9 -58.28 12.51 52.91
C HIS A 9 -56.87 12.97 53.28
N SER A 10 -55.87 12.10 53.08
CA SER A 10 -54.66 12.47 52.35
C SER A 10 -54.04 11.20 51.79
N ALA A 11 -54.27 11.01 50.50
CA ALA A 11 -53.65 9.98 49.69
C ALA A 11 -52.14 10.18 49.67
N ILE A 12 -51.41 9.11 50.00
CA ILE A 12 -50.00 8.97 49.68
C ILE A 12 -49.92 8.80 48.16
N MET A 13 -49.61 9.87 47.44
CA MET A 13 -49.24 9.83 46.04
C MET A 13 -47.84 9.22 45.94
N PRO A 14 -47.64 8.07 45.28
CA PRO A 14 -46.31 7.70 44.84
C PRO A 14 -45.91 8.68 43.74
N THR A 15 -44.92 9.53 44.02
CA THR A 15 -44.21 10.31 43.02
C THR A 15 -43.51 9.35 42.06
N HIS A 16 -44.21 8.99 40.99
CA HIS A 16 -43.55 8.49 39.79
C HIS A 16 -42.65 9.62 39.28
N LEU A 17 -41.36 9.54 39.64
CA LEU A 17 -40.31 10.20 38.89
C LEU A 17 -40.30 9.57 37.50
N GLU A 18 -41.09 10.16 36.61
CA GLU A 18 -41.04 9.91 35.18
C GLU A 18 -39.64 10.32 34.73
N GLN A 19 -38.73 9.35 34.68
CA GLN A 19 -37.39 9.53 34.12
C GLN A 19 -37.58 9.90 32.65
N ALA A 20 -37.42 11.18 32.34
CA ALA A 20 -37.40 11.67 30.97
C ALA A 20 -36.40 10.82 30.16
N PRO A 21 -36.77 10.28 28.99
CA PRO A 21 -35.87 9.46 28.20
C PRO A 21 -34.66 10.32 27.82
N THR A 22 -33.48 9.91 28.29
CA THR A 22 -32.19 10.52 27.94
C THR A 22 -31.99 10.43 26.43
N LEU A 23 -32.26 11.52 25.71
CA LEU A 23 -32.13 11.66 24.24
C LEU A 23 -30.69 11.55 23.70
N LEU A 24 -29.74 11.09 24.51
CA LEU A 24 -28.32 11.02 24.23
C LEU A 24 -27.88 10.02 23.12
N PRO A 25 -28.51 8.85 22.88
CA PRO A 25 -27.93 7.85 21.98
C PRO A 25 -28.00 8.23 20.50
N ARG A 26 -28.96 9.09 20.09
CA ARG A 26 -29.10 9.50 18.68
C ARG A 26 -28.02 10.48 18.23
N ARG A 27 -27.61 11.41 19.10
CA ARG A 27 -26.57 12.44 18.79
C ARG A 27 -25.16 11.85 18.68
N SER A 28 -24.84 10.82 19.48
CA SER A 28 -23.50 10.19 19.42
C SER A 28 -23.32 9.31 18.19
N ALA A 29 -24.41 8.70 17.69
CA ALA A 29 -24.41 7.93 16.45
C ALA A 29 -24.27 8.83 15.22
N SER A 30 -24.94 9.98 15.17
CA SER A 30 -24.78 10.95 14.07
C SER A 30 -23.37 11.51 14.01
N ALA A 31 -22.77 11.84 15.16
CA ALA A 31 -21.40 12.35 15.22
C ALA A 31 -20.37 11.34 14.68
N ALA A 32 -20.48 10.06 15.05
CA ALA A 32 -19.57 9.02 14.55
C ALA A 32 -19.67 8.81 13.03
N ARG A 33 -20.89 8.83 12.48
CA ARG A 33 -21.12 8.74 11.04
C ARG A 33 -20.52 9.92 10.29
N THR A 34 -20.63 11.14 10.85
CA THR A 34 -20.00 12.33 10.29
C THR A 34 -18.48 12.21 10.29
N VAL A 35 -17.85 11.80 11.40
CA VAL A 35 -16.39 11.63 11.48
C VAL A 35 -15.90 10.61 10.44
N CYS A 36 -16.58 9.46 10.32
CA CYS A 36 -16.23 8.47 9.30
C CYS A 36 -16.39 9.02 7.87
N ALA A 37 -17.47 9.74 7.59
CA ALA A 37 -17.70 10.33 6.27
C ALA A 37 -16.62 11.39 5.94
N VAL A 38 -16.22 12.22 6.90
CA VAL A 38 -15.12 13.18 6.72
C VAL A 38 -13.81 12.47 6.43
N ALA A 39 -13.46 11.42 7.18
CA ALA A 39 -12.25 10.64 6.93
C ALA A 39 -12.24 10.03 5.51
N LEU A 40 -13.37 9.52 5.04
CA LEU A 40 -13.53 9.01 3.67
C LEU A 40 -13.42 10.14 2.62
N VAL A 41 -13.99 11.32 2.85
CA VAL A 41 -13.82 12.45 1.93
C VAL A 41 -12.36 12.91 1.86
N LEU A 42 -11.66 12.98 2.99
CA LEU A 42 -10.23 13.30 3.02
C LEU A 42 -9.40 12.25 2.26
N LEU A 43 -9.78 10.97 2.36
CA LEU A 43 -9.16 9.90 1.59
C LEU A 43 -9.36 10.09 0.08
N ALA A 44 -10.58 10.43 -0.35
CA ALA A 44 -10.89 10.73 -1.75
C ALA A 44 -10.09 11.92 -2.28
N LEU A 45 -10.03 13.01 -1.50
CA LEU A 45 -9.28 14.21 -1.85
C LEU A 45 -7.79 13.92 -1.94
N GLY A 46 -7.24 13.15 -1.00
CA GLY A 46 -5.85 12.71 -1.03
C GLY A 46 -5.53 11.94 -2.32
N GLN A 47 -6.38 10.99 -2.71
CA GLN A 47 -6.19 10.23 -3.95
C GLN A 47 -6.24 11.12 -5.20
N LEU A 48 -7.14 12.11 -5.23
CA LEU A 48 -7.21 13.07 -6.32
C LEU A 48 -5.97 13.98 -6.38
N VAL A 49 -5.44 14.40 -5.23
CA VAL A 49 -4.21 15.20 -5.15
C VAL A 49 -3.00 14.38 -5.61
N ALA A 50 -2.88 13.15 -5.14
CA ALA A 50 -1.81 12.24 -5.57
C ALA A 50 -1.85 12.02 -7.08
N TYR A 51 -3.04 11.84 -7.64
CA TYR A 51 -3.24 11.77 -9.08
C TYR A 51 -2.78 13.03 -9.81
N LEU A 52 -3.19 14.21 -9.37
CA LEU A 52 -2.86 15.45 -10.07
C LEU A 52 -1.39 15.87 -9.93
N LEU A 53 -0.73 15.49 -8.84
CA LEU A 53 0.62 15.98 -8.52
C LEU A 53 1.73 14.95 -8.75
N LEU A 54 1.43 13.66 -8.78
CA LEU A 54 2.45 12.61 -8.80
C LEU A 54 2.49 11.80 -10.10
N THR A 55 1.51 11.94 -10.99
CA THR A 55 1.54 11.29 -12.30
C THR A 55 1.67 12.34 -13.39
N ALA A 56 2.67 12.20 -14.26
CA ALA A 56 2.87 13.08 -15.41
C ALA A 56 1.71 12.97 -16.44
N GLU A 57 0.97 11.87 -16.41
CA GLU A 57 -0.16 11.62 -17.31
C GLU A 57 -1.48 11.38 -16.57
N PRO A 58 -2.61 11.90 -17.09
CA PRO A 58 -3.93 11.63 -16.53
C PRO A 58 -4.35 10.17 -16.73
N ASN A 59 -4.19 9.33 -15.69
CA ASN A 59 -4.75 7.98 -15.54
C ASN A 59 -6.22 7.94 -15.01
N PRO A 60 -7.24 7.77 -15.87
CA PRO A 60 -8.65 7.75 -15.44
C PRO A 60 -8.97 6.58 -14.48
N GLY A 61 -8.19 5.50 -14.51
CA GLY A 61 -8.32 4.38 -13.57
C GLY A 61 -8.03 4.80 -12.13
N ILE A 62 -6.95 5.56 -11.91
CA ILE A 62 -6.61 6.08 -10.57
C ILE A 62 -7.65 7.13 -10.13
N ALA A 63 -8.07 8.03 -11.02
CA ALA A 63 -9.13 9.00 -10.70
C ALA A 63 -10.45 8.30 -10.29
N SER A 64 -10.77 7.15 -10.87
CA SER A 64 -11.95 6.37 -10.52
C SER A 64 -11.89 5.79 -9.09
N THR A 65 -10.68 5.56 -8.54
CA THR A 65 -10.53 5.03 -7.18
C THR A 65 -11.01 6.01 -6.11
N ALA A 66 -10.94 7.32 -6.37
CA ALA A 66 -11.44 8.36 -5.48
C ALA A 66 -12.99 8.37 -5.37
N VAL A 67 -13.71 7.72 -6.30
CA VAL A 67 -15.17 7.61 -6.26
C VAL A 67 -15.64 6.68 -5.15
N LEU A 68 -14.90 5.61 -4.87
CA LEU A 68 -15.25 4.61 -3.87
C LEU A 68 -15.40 5.21 -2.45
N PRO A 69 -14.41 5.96 -1.91
CA PRO A 69 -14.56 6.61 -0.61
C PRO A 69 -15.69 7.65 -0.58
N LEU A 70 -15.95 8.37 -1.68
CA LEU A 70 -17.10 9.30 -1.75
C LEU A 70 -18.44 8.54 -1.69
N ALA A 71 -18.56 7.42 -2.38
CA ALA A 71 -19.75 6.57 -2.33
C ALA A 71 -19.96 5.98 -0.92
N ALA A 72 -18.89 5.52 -0.27
CA ALA A 72 -18.95 5.04 1.10
C ALA A 72 -19.32 6.17 2.09
N ALA A 73 -18.82 7.39 1.89
CA ALA A 73 -19.20 8.55 2.69
C ALA A 73 -20.69 8.87 2.51
N ALA A 74 -21.20 8.84 1.27
CA ALA A 74 -22.62 9.04 1.00
C ALA A 74 -23.50 7.96 1.65
N ALA A 75 -23.10 6.68 1.57
CA ALA A 75 -23.77 5.58 2.25
C ALA A 75 -23.74 5.77 3.77
N MET A 76 -22.60 6.20 4.31
CA MET A 76 -22.43 6.54 5.72
C MET A 76 -23.34 7.67 6.16
N LEU A 77 -23.74 8.60 5.31
CA LEU A 77 -24.65 9.70 5.68
C LEU A 77 -26.14 9.37 5.40
N ARG A 78 -26.43 8.58 4.37
CA ARG A 78 -27.80 8.40 3.84
C ARG A 78 -28.46 7.07 4.21
N ALA A 79 -27.69 6.01 4.41
CA ALA A 79 -28.24 4.68 4.68
C ALA A 79 -28.15 4.35 6.17
N PRO A 80 -29.25 4.37 6.95
CA PRO A 80 -29.23 3.88 8.33
C PRO A 80 -28.97 2.37 8.36
N GLY A 81 -28.19 1.90 9.33
CA GLY A 81 -27.86 0.47 9.49
C GLY A 81 -26.41 0.13 9.11
N ALA A 82 -26.16 -1.15 8.81
CA ALA A 82 -24.82 -1.69 8.61
C ALA A 82 -24.20 -1.39 7.23
N LEU A 83 -25.00 -0.97 6.24
CA LEU A 83 -24.52 -0.74 4.87
C LEU A 83 -23.36 0.28 4.82
N GLY A 84 -23.54 1.45 5.43
CA GLY A 84 -22.52 2.50 5.48
C GLY A 84 -21.18 2.04 6.07
N PRO A 85 -21.13 1.51 7.30
CA PRO A 85 -19.87 1.06 7.90
C PRO A 85 -19.25 -0.14 7.19
N LEU A 86 -20.03 -1.08 6.65
CA LEU A 86 -19.48 -2.17 5.84
C LEU A 86 -18.86 -1.65 4.54
N ALA A 87 -19.50 -0.69 3.87
CA ALA A 87 -18.93 -0.03 2.70
C ALA A 87 -17.63 0.72 3.05
N ALA A 88 -17.58 1.43 4.17
CA ALA A 88 -16.38 2.10 4.64
C ALA A 88 -15.22 1.11 4.88
N LEU A 89 -15.48 -0.02 5.54
CA LEU A 89 -14.48 -1.06 5.77
C LEU A 89 -14.00 -1.71 4.47
N ALA A 90 -14.91 -1.99 3.54
CA ALA A 90 -14.56 -2.54 2.23
C ALA A 90 -13.67 -1.57 1.43
N VAL A 91 -13.98 -0.27 1.46
CA VAL A 91 -13.16 0.76 0.81
C VAL A 91 -11.77 0.86 1.46
N VAL A 92 -11.69 0.88 2.78
CA VAL A 92 -10.39 0.88 3.49
C VAL A 92 -9.57 -0.35 3.13
N ALA A 93 -10.17 -1.54 3.15
CA ALA A 93 -9.49 -2.78 2.79
C ALA A 93 -9.00 -2.77 1.35
N THR A 94 -9.83 -2.27 0.41
CA THR A 94 -9.46 -2.13 -1.00
C THR A 94 -8.27 -1.20 -1.16
N ILE A 95 -8.29 -0.04 -0.51
CA ILE A 95 -7.23 0.98 -0.61
C ILE A 95 -5.91 0.47 -0.04
N ILE A 96 -5.93 -0.23 1.09
CA ILE A 96 -4.71 -0.82 1.66
C ILE A 96 -4.20 -1.95 0.75
N GLY A 97 -5.11 -2.81 0.26
CA GLY A 97 -4.76 -3.98 -0.54
C GLY A 97 -4.19 -3.64 -1.93
N THR A 98 -4.56 -2.51 -2.52
CA THR A 98 -4.04 -2.09 -3.84
C THR A 98 -2.76 -1.26 -3.77
N ARG A 99 -2.29 -0.91 -2.56
CA ARG A 99 -1.20 0.05 -2.34
C ARG A 99 -0.05 -0.57 -1.54
N THR A 100 0.14 -1.88 -1.69
CA THR A 100 1.10 -2.68 -0.91
C THR A 100 2.55 -2.39 -1.26
N VAL A 101 2.82 -1.70 -2.37
CA VAL A 101 4.18 -1.29 -2.78
C VAL A 101 4.39 0.19 -2.50
N GLU A 102 3.46 1.05 -2.92
CA GLU A 102 3.57 2.51 -2.80
C GLU A 102 3.58 2.98 -1.35
N LEU A 103 2.72 2.43 -0.48
CA LEU A 103 2.67 2.85 0.92
C LEU A 103 3.99 2.59 1.65
N PRO A 104 4.55 1.37 1.69
CA PRO A 104 5.85 1.16 2.33
C PRO A 104 6.97 1.95 1.64
N PHE A 105 6.91 2.10 0.31
CA PHE A 105 7.89 2.90 -0.44
C PHE A 105 7.94 4.36 0.01
N ASP A 106 6.78 5.01 0.08
CA ASP A 106 6.65 6.42 0.44
C ASP A 106 6.98 6.63 1.93
N LEU A 107 6.56 5.71 2.81
CA LEU A 107 6.86 5.77 4.25
C LEU A 107 8.35 5.62 4.55
N ALA A 108 9.08 4.86 3.74
CA ALA A 108 10.53 4.67 3.90
C ALA A 108 11.35 5.92 3.53
N ARG A 109 10.72 6.94 2.92
CA ARG A 109 11.41 8.13 2.38
C ARG A 109 10.84 9.44 2.95
N PRO A 110 11.04 9.74 4.25
CA PRO A 110 10.54 10.97 4.86
C PRO A 110 11.11 12.26 4.24
N GLY A 111 12.25 12.19 3.56
CA GLY A 111 12.81 13.31 2.78
C GLY A 111 11.96 13.71 1.57
N GLN A 112 11.19 12.76 0.99
CA GLN A 112 10.24 13.04 -0.08
C GLN A 112 8.91 13.51 0.52
N THR A 113 8.91 14.75 1.02
CA THR A 113 7.83 15.30 1.87
C THR A 113 6.43 15.17 1.28
N GLY A 114 6.25 15.33 -0.04
CA GLY A 114 4.96 15.17 -0.71
C GLY A 114 4.42 13.73 -0.63
N PRO A 115 5.08 12.75 -1.26
CA PRO A 115 4.78 11.33 -1.14
C PRO A 115 4.62 10.83 0.29
N PHE A 116 5.56 11.19 1.18
CA PHE A 116 5.54 10.77 2.57
C PHE A 116 4.32 11.31 3.32
N ALA A 117 4.05 12.61 3.24
CA ALA A 117 2.91 13.22 3.90
C ALA A 117 1.59 12.63 3.38
N PHE A 118 1.53 12.33 2.08
CA PHE A 118 0.38 11.66 1.48
C PHE A 118 0.16 10.25 2.05
N ALA A 119 1.20 9.42 2.12
CA ALA A 119 1.12 8.07 2.69
C ALA A 119 0.68 8.09 4.17
N VAL A 120 1.21 9.03 4.95
CA VAL A 120 0.81 9.23 6.36
C VAL A 120 -0.66 9.65 6.45
N ALA A 121 -1.08 10.65 5.68
CA ALA A 121 -2.47 11.12 5.69
C ALA A 121 -3.45 10.01 5.27
N GLN A 122 -3.06 9.21 4.27
CA GLN A 122 -3.84 8.07 3.79
C GLN A 122 -4.02 6.99 4.86
N LEU A 123 -2.94 6.61 5.57
CA LEU A 123 -3.04 5.65 6.68
C LEU A 123 -3.90 6.18 7.83
N LEU A 124 -3.73 7.45 8.20
CA LEU A 124 -4.54 8.09 9.26
C LEU A 124 -6.03 8.10 8.89
N ALA A 125 -6.36 8.50 7.66
CA ALA A 125 -7.74 8.51 7.17
C ALA A 125 -8.34 7.09 7.18
N CYS A 126 -7.58 6.09 6.74
CA CYS A 126 -8.01 4.68 6.78
C CYS A 126 -8.25 4.19 8.22
N GLY A 127 -7.32 4.45 9.14
CA GLY A 127 -7.42 4.05 10.53
C GLY A 127 -8.63 4.68 11.24
N VAL A 128 -8.84 5.98 11.05
CA VAL A 128 -10.00 6.70 11.62
C VAL A 128 -11.31 6.22 11.00
N ALA A 129 -11.38 6.05 9.67
CA ALA A 129 -12.58 5.54 9.00
C ALA A 129 -12.93 4.13 9.48
N ALA A 130 -11.96 3.22 9.57
CA ALA A 130 -12.19 1.86 10.03
C ALA A 130 -12.64 1.82 11.49
N ALA A 131 -11.95 2.50 12.39
CA ALA A 131 -12.29 2.48 13.82
C ALA A 131 -13.67 3.11 14.10
N THR A 132 -14.03 4.18 13.37
CA THR A 132 -15.35 4.81 13.50
C THR A 132 -16.46 3.99 12.85
N ALA A 133 -16.20 3.30 11.74
CA ALA A 133 -17.13 2.34 11.14
C ALA A 133 -17.40 1.15 12.10
N VAL A 134 -16.36 0.57 12.70
CA VAL A 134 -16.48 -0.49 13.72
C VAL A 134 -17.32 -0.01 14.90
N ARG A 135 -17.08 1.21 15.40
CA ARG A 135 -17.91 1.80 16.45
C ARG A 135 -19.40 1.82 16.08
N VAL A 136 -19.74 2.21 14.86
CA VAL A 136 -21.15 2.30 14.42
C VAL A 136 -21.81 0.92 14.40
N LEU A 137 -21.04 -0.13 14.09
CA LEU A 137 -21.49 -1.53 14.12
C LEU A 137 -21.67 -2.10 15.53
N LEU A 138 -21.01 -1.53 16.55
CA LEU A 138 -21.15 -2.01 17.92
C LEU A 138 -22.58 -1.83 18.46
N PRO A 139 -23.07 -2.79 19.29
CA PRO A 139 -24.28 -2.63 20.09
C PRO A 139 -24.26 -1.33 20.91
N ALA A 140 -25.42 -0.70 21.10
CA ALA A 140 -25.50 0.64 21.70
C ALA A 140 -24.90 0.73 23.11
N ASP A 141 -25.00 -0.35 23.89
CA ASP A 141 -24.44 -0.55 25.22
C ASP A 141 -22.90 -0.67 25.23
N ARG A 142 -22.29 -1.03 24.10
CA ARG A 142 -20.83 -1.23 23.96
C ARG A 142 -20.13 -0.11 23.21
N ARG A 143 -20.85 0.93 22.78
CA ARG A 143 -20.26 2.05 22.04
C ARG A 143 -19.43 2.91 22.98
N PRO A 144 -18.12 3.10 22.75
CA PRO A 144 -17.30 3.99 23.57
C PRO A 144 -17.68 5.47 23.40
N THR A 145 -16.87 6.45 23.78
CA THR A 145 -17.04 7.85 23.31
C THR A 145 -16.54 8.01 21.87
N VAL A 146 -17.02 9.01 21.13
CA VAL A 146 -16.59 9.24 19.72
C VAL A 146 -15.10 9.57 19.60
N ALA A 147 -14.48 10.11 20.66
CA ALA A 147 -13.05 10.37 20.70
C ALA A 147 -12.20 9.09 20.71
N LEU A 148 -12.66 8.02 21.38
CA LEU A 148 -11.88 6.79 21.51
C LEU A 148 -11.52 6.12 20.17
N PRO A 149 -12.46 5.87 19.21
CA PRO A 149 -12.08 5.28 17.93
C PRO A 149 -11.20 6.21 17.07
N VAL A 150 -11.24 7.53 17.27
CA VAL A 150 -10.32 8.43 16.55
C VAL A 150 -8.89 8.17 17.04
N VAL A 151 -8.69 8.17 18.37
CA VAL A 151 -7.38 7.86 18.98
C VAL A 151 -6.92 6.45 18.62
N ALA A 152 -7.82 5.47 18.72
CA ALA A 152 -7.52 4.09 18.36
C ALA A 152 -7.19 3.94 16.85
N GLY A 153 -7.89 4.67 15.99
CA GLY A 153 -7.64 4.70 14.56
C GLY A 153 -6.27 5.29 14.22
N VAL A 154 -5.89 6.38 14.89
CA VAL A 154 -4.54 6.99 14.75
C VAL A 154 -3.46 6.01 15.23
N ALA A 155 -3.65 5.38 16.40
CA ALA A 155 -2.71 4.39 16.92
C ALA A 155 -2.57 3.17 15.99
N ALA A 156 -3.70 2.69 15.43
CA ALA A 156 -3.70 1.60 14.47
C ALA A 156 -2.99 1.98 13.16
N ALA A 157 -3.17 3.21 12.67
CA ALA A 157 -2.47 3.71 11.49
C ALA A 157 -0.95 3.80 11.72
N ALA A 158 -0.52 4.31 12.88
CA ALA A 158 0.90 4.36 13.24
C ALA A 158 1.52 2.95 13.34
N LEU A 159 0.81 2.01 13.99
CA LEU A 159 1.24 0.62 14.06
C LEU A 159 1.32 -0.02 12.68
N ALA A 160 0.31 0.18 11.83
CA ALA A 160 0.31 -0.33 10.46
C ALA A 160 1.50 0.22 9.65
N GLY A 161 1.79 1.52 9.76
CA GLY A 161 2.96 2.13 9.13
C GLY A 161 4.27 1.52 9.61
N ALA A 162 4.43 1.33 10.92
CA ALA A 162 5.62 0.67 11.49
C ALA A 162 5.75 -0.79 11.01
N VAL A 163 4.64 -1.53 10.94
CA VAL A 163 4.63 -2.91 10.44
C VAL A 163 5.00 -2.96 8.96
N LEU A 164 4.47 -2.07 8.13
CA LEU A 164 4.82 -1.98 6.71
C LEU A 164 6.31 -1.73 6.49
N LEU A 165 6.92 -0.84 7.29
CA LEU A 165 8.35 -0.56 7.22
C LEU A 165 9.22 -1.77 7.59
N VAL A 166 8.74 -2.63 8.48
CA VAL A 166 9.47 -3.85 8.90
C VAL A 166 9.27 -5.01 7.92
N LEU A 167 8.05 -5.21 7.43
CA LEU A 167 7.70 -6.39 6.62
C LEU A 167 7.90 -6.20 5.12
N ALA A 168 7.95 -4.96 4.65
CA ALA A 168 8.13 -4.61 3.25
C ALA A 168 9.16 -3.48 3.10
N PRO A 169 10.42 -3.67 3.52
CA PRO A 169 11.45 -2.66 3.32
C PRO A 169 11.59 -2.35 1.82
N GLN A 170 11.60 -1.06 1.48
CA GLN A 170 11.73 -0.57 0.11
C GLN A 170 12.96 0.32 -0.01
N GLU A 171 14.11 -0.14 0.47
CA GLU A 171 15.35 0.64 0.51
C GLU A 171 16.03 0.69 -0.86
N ASP A 172 16.74 1.79 -1.14
CA ASP A 172 17.58 1.87 -2.34
C ASP A 172 18.86 1.05 -2.13
N LEU A 173 19.35 0.42 -3.20
CA LEU A 173 20.62 -0.30 -3.17
C LEU A 173 21.74 0.69 -3.44
N THR A 174 21.95 1.66 -2.54
CA THR A 174 22.85 2.79 -2.78
C THR A 174 24.34 2.42 -2.78
N GLY A 175 24.69 1.20 -2.34
CA GLY A 175 26.09 0.79 -2.21
C GLY A 175 26.91 1.64 -1.24
N GLY A 176 26.27 2.47 -0.41
CA GLY A 176 26.96 3.39 0.51
C GLY A 176 27.42 4.71 -0.11
N LEU A 177 26.99 5.04 -1.34
CA LEU A 177 27.27 6.33 -1.98
C LEU A 177 26.69 7.49 -1.17
N THR A 178 27.37 8.64 -1.24
CA THR A 178 26.90 9.92 -0.68
C THR A 178 25.77 10.52 -1.51
N ASP A 179 24.99 11.45 -0.93
CA ASP A 179 23.90 12.14 -1.64
C ASP A 179 24.39 12.87 -2.91
N GLU A 180 25.61 13.40 -2.89
CA GLU A 180 26.22 14.07 -4.05
C GLU A 180 26.56 13.08 -5.17
N GLU A 181 27.12 11.92 -4.82
CA GLU A 181 27.40 10.85 -5.79
C GLU A 181 26.10 10.26 -6.37
N LEU A 182 25.07 10.08 -5.54
CA LEU A 182 23.75 9.60 -5.97
C LEU A 182 23.09 10.59 -6.96
N ALA A 183 23.22 11.90 -6.72
CA ALA A 183 22.68 12.93 -7.61
C ALA A 183 23.39 13.01 -8.97
N ALA A 184 24.60 12.47 -9.08
CA ALA A 184 25.38 12.45 -10.31
C ALA A 184 25.17 11.17 -11.14
N LEU A 185 24.42 10.18 -10.63
CA LEU A 185 24.20 8.93 -11.34
C LEU A 185 23.41 9.13 -12.63
N PRO A 186 23.70 8.34 -13.68
CA PRO A 186 22.85 8.30 -14.87
C PRO A 186 21.45 7.82 -14.50
N GLU A 187 20.46 8.28 -15.27
CA GLU A 187 19.07 7.88 -15.11
C GLU A 187 18.63 6.94 -16.25
N ILE A 188 17.79 5.96 -15.93
CA ILE A 188 17.01 5.18 -16.90
C ILE A 188 15.54 5.50 -16.66
N SER A 189 14.89 6.06 -17.69
CA SER A 189 13.44 6.25 -17.67
C SER A 189 12.72 4.93 -17.93
N MET A 190 11.67 4.68 -17.17
CA MET A 190 10.76 3.55 -17.27
C MET A 190 9.37 4.11 -17.53
N VAL A 191 8.81 3.82 -18.69
CA VAL A 191 7.49 4.34 -19.09
C VAL A 191 6.84 3.35 -20.04
N ASP A 192 5.54 3.15 -19.90
CA ASP A 192 4.74 2.19 -20.68
C ASP A 192 5.30 0.75 -20.66
N TYR A 193 5.99 0.35 -21.73
CA TYR A 193 6.60 -0.97 -21.89
C TYR A 193 8.07 -0.84 -22.34
N ARG A 194 8.77 0.23 -21.93
CA ARG A 194 10.13 0.51 -22.38
C ARG A 194 11.05 1.03 -21.28
N PHE A 195 12.33 0.71 -21.45
CA PHE A 195 13.45 1.32 -20.74
C PHE A 195 14.18 2.27 -21.69
N GLU A 196 14.51 3.47 -21.22
CA GLU A 196 15.28 4.45 -21.99
C GLU A 196 16.46 4.98 -21.17
N PRO A 197 17.71 4.67 -21.55
CA PRO A 197 18.12 3.78 -22.64
C PRO A 197 17.90 2.29 -22.30
N ALA A 198 17.60 1.47 -23.32
CA ALA A 198 17.45 0.02 -23.17
C ALA A 198 18.78 -0.76 -23.17
N GLN A 199 19.89 -0.12 -23.53
CA GLN A 199 21.22 -0.73 -23.48
C GLN A 199 22.18 0.17 -22.72
N LEU A 200 22.90 -0.43 -21.79
CA LEU A 200 23.88 0.24 -20.93
C LEU A 200 25.25 -0.41 -21.12
N ARG A 201 26.30 0.38 -20.93
CA ARG A 201 27.69 -0.07 -21.00
C ARG A 201 28.44 0.39 -19.76
N VAL A 202 29.10 -0.55 -19.09
CA VAL A 202 29.91 -0.31 -17.89
C VAL A 202 31.26 -1.00 -18.09
N ALA A 203 32.34 -0.37 -17.64
CA ALA A 203 33.66 -1.00 -17.65
C ALA A 203 33.78 -2.02 -16.51
N VAL A 204 34.47 -3.13 -16.73
CA VAL A 204 34.74 -4.10 -15.66
C VAL A 204 35.46 -3.42 -14.49
N GLY A 205 35.11 -3.80 -13.26
CA GLY A 205 35.67 -3.20 -12.04
C GLY A 205 34.93 -1.94 -11.56
N GLU A 206 34.18 -1.25 -12.43
CA GLU A 206 33.28 -0.16 -12.03
C GLU A 206 31.92 -0.72 -11.56
N PRO A 207 31.32 -0.15 -10.50
CA PRO A 207 29.97 -0.54 -10.11
C PRO A 207 28.96 -0.12 -11.18
N PHE A 208 27.99 -0.98 -11.46
CA PHE A 208 26.77 -0.58 -12.14
C PHE A 208 25.94 0.25 -11.16
N ALA A 209 25.95 1.56 -11.32
CA ALA A 209 25.27 2.53 -10.46
C ALA A 209 24.31 3.39 -11.29
N VAL A 210 23.00 3.18 -11.13
CA VAL A 210 21.99 3.84 -11.96
C VAL A 210 20.73 4.15 -11.15
N THR A 211 20.09 5.27 -11.45
CA THR A 211 18.76 5.61 -10.94
C THR A 211 17.70 5.24 -11.97
N PHE A 212 16.76 4.39 -11.59
CA PHE A 212 15.59 4.06 -12.39
C PHE A 212 14.46 5.02 -12.03
N ALA A 213 14.00 5.83 -12.97
CA ALA A 213 12.87 6.74 -12.80
C ALA A 213 11.65 6.19 -13.52
N ASN A 214 10.56 5.96 -12.80
CA ASN A 214 9.30 5.53 -13.39
C ASN A 214 8.39 6.73 -13.64
N ASP A 215 8.41 7.23 -14.87
CA ASP A 215 7.57 8.33 -15.34
C ASP A 215 6.19 7.87 -15.80
N GLY A 216 5.99 6.55 -15.87
CA GLY A 216 4.75 5.91 -16.28
C GLY A 216 3.67 5.87 -15.19
N ALA A 217 2.44 5.57 -15.62
CA ALA A 217 1.26 5.50 -14.76
C ALA A 217 1.08 4.14 -14.03
N ARG A 218 1.98 3.18 -14.25
CA ARG A 218 1.97 1.82 -13.69
C ARG A 218 3.31 1.52 -13.04
N PRO A 219 3.37 0.64 -12.03
CA PRO A 219 4.65 0.17 -11.51
C PRO A 219 5.46 -0.53 -12.59
N HIS A 220 6.78 -0.39 -12.51
CA HIS A 220 7.75 -1.11 -13.32
C HIS A 220 8.75 -1.82 -12.43
N SER A 221 9.50 -2.77 -12.98
CA SER A 221 10.62 -3.37 -12.27
C SER A 221 11.87 -3.41 -13.13
N PHE A 222 13.02 -3.39 -12.46
CA PHE A 222 14.31 -3.79 -13.01
C PHE A 222 14.63 -5.18 -12.45
N SER A 223 14.46 -6.20 -13.29
CA SER A 223 14.65 -7.60 -12.91
C SER A 223 15.78 -8.23 -13.72
N VAL A 224 16.79 -8.79 -13.05
CA VAL A 224 17.94 -9.50 -13.65
C VAL A 224 17.98 -10.91 -13.11
N ALA A 225 17.42 -11.87 -13.86
CA ALA A 225 17.27 -13.25 -13.41
C ALA A 225 18.60 -13.93 -13.05
N SER A 226 19.69 -13.64 -13.78
CA SER A 226 21.01 -14.22 -13.51
C SER A 226 21.65 -13.74 -12.21
N LEU A 227 21.12 -12.68 -11.60
CA LEU A 227 21.63 -12.08 -10.36
C LEU A 227 20.65 -12.23 -9.19
N ASP A 228 19.50 -12.87 -9.39
CA ASP A 228 18.39 -12.90 -8.42
C ASP A 228 18.02 -11.49 -7.92
N LEU A 229 18.06 -10.52 -8.84
CA LEU A 229 17.81 -9.11 -8.54
C LEU A 229 16.45 -8.70 -9.09
N ASP A 230 15.56 -8.22 -8.22
CA ASP A 230 14.25 -7.67 -8.60
C ASP A 230 13.98 -6.36 -7.84
N VAL A 231 13.88 -5.26 -8.58
CA VAL A 231 13.72 -3.92 -8.03
C VAL A 231 12.46 -3.30 -8.62
N VAL A 232 11.36 -3.32 -7.85
CA VAL A 232 10.12 -2.64 -8.22
C VAL A 232 10.24 -1.13 -7.97
N VAL A 233 9.87 -0.33 -8.97
CA VAL A 233 9.80 1.13 -8.94
C VAL A 233 8.34 1.56 -9.13
N PRO A 234 7.68 2.10 -8.09
CA PRO A 234 6.30 2.55 -8.21
C PRO A 234 6.14 3.70 -9.20
N SER A 235 4.91 3.91 -9.68
CA SER A 235 4.59 5.02 -10.59
C SER A 235 4.95 6.38 -9.96
N GLY A 236 5.61 7.24 -10.74
CA GLY A 236 6.05 8.57 -10.32
C GLY A 236 7.11 8.56 -9.22
N ARG A 237 7.92 7.49 -9.14
CA ARG A 237 9.01 7.32 -8.18
C ARG A 237 10.30 6.92 -8.87
N SER A 238 11.40 7.00 -8.12
CA SER A 238 12.71 6.53 -8.58
C SER A 238 13.37 5.63 -7.55
N ARG A 239 14.20 4.68 -8.01
CA ARG A 239 15.07 3.86 -7.15
C ARG A 239 16.48 3.81 -7.70
N THR A 240 17.45 3.84 -6.81
CA THR A 240 18.86 3.66 -7.16
C THR A 240 19.29 2.21 -6.96
N VAL A 241 20.04 1.70 -7.94
CA VAL A 241 20.66 0.38 -7.92
C VAL A 241 22.16 0.53 -8.12
N VAL A 242 22.93 0.09 -7.13
CA VAL A 242 24.39 -0.02 -7.16
C VAL A 242 24.79 -1.47 -6.93
N VAL A 243 25.34 -2.12 -7.96
CA VAL A 243 25.78 -3.52 -7.91
C VAL A 243 27.11 -3.68 -8.63
N ARG A 244 27.98 -4.55 -8.11
CA ARG A 244 29.21 -4.95 -8.82
C ARG A 244 28.92 -6.12 -9.75
N LEU A 245 29.34 -5.99 -10.99
CA LEU A 245 29.12 -6.98 -12.03
C LEU A 245 30.45 -7.43 -12.62
N ASP A 246 30.59 -8.73 -12.86
CA ASP A 246 31.70 -9.27 -13.64
C ASP A 246 31.51 -8.98 -15.13
N ALA A 247 32.59 -9.04 -15.91
CA ALA A 247 32.53 -8.86 -17.36
C ALA A 247 31.54 -9.84 -18.01
N GLY A 248 30.67 -9.33 -18.89
CA GLY A 248 29.61 -10.12 -19.50
C GLY A 248 28.43 -9.29 -19.99
N THR A 249 27.36 -10.00 -20.39
CA THR A 249 26.06 -9.40 -20.72
C THR A 249 25.03 -9.85 -19.69
N TYR A 250 24.26 -8.89 -19.18
CA TYR A 250 23.13 -9.14 -18.29
C TYR A 250 21.86 -8.60 -18.94
N ASP A 251 20.94 -9.48 -19.31
CA ASP A 251 19.62 -9.08 -19.78
C ASP A 251 18.73 -8.74 -18.59
N PHE A 252 17.94 -7.67 -18.73
CA PHE A 252 16.99 -7.23 -17.72
C PHE A 252 15.61 -6.99 -18.33
N VAL A 253 14.58 -7.21 -17.52
CA VAL A 253 13.18 -7.10 -17.94
C VAL A 253 12.35 -6.40 -16.87
N CYS A 254 11.16 -5.96 -17.25
CA CYS A 254 10.10 -5.62 -16.30
C CYS A 254 9.21 -6.84 -16.07
N SER A 255 9.26 -7.40 -14.87
CA SER A 255 8.49 -8.57 -14.40
C SER A 255 7.02 -8.28 -14.08
N VAL A 256 6.58 -7.01 -14.18
CA VAL A 256 5.19 -6.61 -13.89
C VAL A 256 4.26 -7.11 -14.99
N GLY A 257 3.36 -8.03 -14.64
CA GLY A 257 2.26 -8.45 -15.51
C GLY A 257 2.74 -8.99 -16.86
N ASP A 258 2.29 -8.34 -17.93
CA ASP A 258 2.63 -8.65 -19.34
C ASP A 258 3.73 -7.74 -19.93
N HIS A 259 4.37 -6.90 -19.11
CA HIS A 259 5.25 -5.85 -19.62
C HIS A 259 6.47 -6.40 -20.36
N GLU A 260 7.05 -7.52 -19.91
CA GLU A 260 8.12 -8.20 -20.64
C GLU A 260 7.64 -8.68 -22.02
N GLN A 261 6.45 -9.28 -22.08
CA GLN A 261 5.85 -9.82 -23.29
C GLN A 261 5.53 -8.72 -24.29
N GLU A 262 5.17 -7.54 -23.80
CA GLU A 262 4.98 -6.31 -24.59
C GLU A 262 6.31 -5.64 -25.02
N GLY A 263 7.45 -6.17 -24.59
CA GLY A 263 8.78 -5.77 -25.08
C GLY A 263 9.62 -4.95 -24.10
N MET A 264 9.21 -4.82 -22.84
CA MET A 264 9.96 -4.08 -21.81
C MET A 264 11.19 -4.87 -21.36
N LYS A 265 12.24 -4.79 -22.17
CA LYS A 265 13.51 -5.50 -22.04
C LYS A 265 14.69 -4.57 -22.30
N GLY A 266 15.82 -4.85 -21.68
CA GLY A 266 17.08 -4.18 -21.92
C GLY A 266 18.27 -5.06 -21.57
N ARG A 267 19.49 -4.51 -21.70
CA ARG A 267 20.72 -5.22 -21.33
C ARG A 267 21.81 -4.31 -20.81
N VAL A 268 22.58 -4.81 -19.85
CA VAL A 268 23.84 -4.23 -19.39
C VAL A 268 24.98 -4.99 -20.04
N LEU A 269 25.90 -4.26 -20.65
CA LEU A 269 27.16 -4.77 -21.20
C LEU A 269 28.29 -4.36 -20.27
N VAL A 270 28.90 -5.33 -19.59
CA VAL A 270 30.09 -5.12 -18.77
C VAL A 270 31.30 -5.50 -19.61
N VAL A 271 32.01 -4.49 -20.07
CA VAL A 271 33.10 -4.62 -21.05
C VAL A 271 34.41 -4.88 -20.33
N GLY A 272 35.19 -5.87 -20.79
CA GLY A 272 36.53 -6.13 -20.27
C GLY A 272 37.50 -4.99 -20.58
N ASP A 273 38.67 -5.01 -19.94
CA ASP A 273 39.75 -4.02 -20.14
C ASP A 273 40.23 -3.92 -21.61
N ASP A 274 39.98 -4.96 -22.40
CA ASP A 274 40.29 -5.05 -23.84
C ASP A 274 39.19 -4.46 -24.75
N GLY A 275 38.12 -3.91 -24.18
CA GLY A 275 37.00 -3.34 -24.92
C GLY A 275 36.07 -4.39 -25.55
N VAL A 276 36.29 -5.67 -25.27
CA VAL A 276 35.48 -6.79 -25.78
C VAL A 276 34.41 -7.15 -24.75
N VAL A 277 33.18 -7.31 -25.21
CA VAL A 277 32.11 -7.90 -24.39
C VAL A 277 32.23 -9.41 -24.50
N PRO A 278 32.51 -10.16 -23.42
CA PRO A 278 32.45 -11.62 -23.46
C PRO A 278 31.03 -12.07 -23.80
N ALA A 279 30.90 -13.16 -24.56
CA ALA A 279 29.60 -13.79 -24.81
C ALA A 279 28.91 -14.10 -23.47
N ALA A 280 27.57 -13.99 -23.43
CA ALA A 280 26.76 -14.17 -22.22
C ALA A 280 27.23 -15.37 -21.39
N GLY A 281 27.46 -15.17 -20.09
CA GLY A 281 27.87 -16.23 -19.16
C GLY A 281 26.82 -17.35 -19.08
N PRO A 282 27.21 -18.58 -18.73
CA PRO A 282 26.30 -19.72 -18.75
C PRO A 282 25.13 -19.50 -17.78
N SER A 283 23.89 -19.74 -18.26
CA SER A 283 22.72 -19.87 -17.39
C SER A 283 22.97 -20.94 -16.32
N PRO A 284 22.50 -20.78 -15.07
CA PRO A 284 22.53 -21.85 -14.09
C PRO A 284 21.70 -23.02 -14.64
N GLY A 285 22.38 -24.16 -14.82
CA GLY A 285 21.89 -25.29 -15.61
C GLY A 285 20.55 -25.85 -15.12
N THR A 286 19.72 -26.24 -16.08
CA THR A 286 18.66 -27.21 -15.87
C THR A 286 19.28 -28.48 -15.29
N GLY A 287 18.95 -28.77 -14.03
CA GLY A 287 19.31 -30.03 -13.38
C GLY A 287 18.78 -31.20 -14.20
N ASP A 288 19.71 -31.90 -14.85
CA ASP A 288 19.44 -33.10 -15.61
C ASP A 288 19.07 -34.21 -14.60
N HIS A 289 17.78 -34.52 -14.46
CA HIS A 289 17.33 -35.69 -13.73
C HIS A 289 17.65 -36.94 -14.57
N ALA A 290 18.91 -37.33 -14.55
CA ALA A 290 19.37 -38.61 -15.06
C ALA A 290 18.71 -39.73 -14.25
N HIS A 291 17.82 -40.46 -14.91
CA HIS A 291 17.30 -41.75 -14.47
C HIS A 291 18.48 -42.69 -14.14
N HIS A 292 18.65 -43.00 -12.85
CA HIS A 292 19.55 -44.07 -12.43
C HIS A 292 18.96 -45.43 -12.82
N GLY A 293 19.53 -46.02 -13.87
CA GLY A 293 19.39 -47.43 -14.18
C GLY A 293 20.02 -48.30 -13.08
N HIS A 294 19.25 -49.23 -12.55
CA HIS A 294 19.69 -50.20 -11.55
C HIS A 294 20.08 -51.50 -12.26
N ALA A 295 21.35 -51.87 -12.16
CA ALA A 295 21.88 -53.20 -12.42
C ALA A 295 22.92 -53.48 -11.33
N GLY A 296 22.96 -54.59 -10.62
CA GLY A 296 22.09 -55.75 -10.48
C GLY A 296 22.64 -56.58 -9.31
N HIS A 297 21.96 -57.66 -8.91
CA HIS A 297 22.59 -58.77 -8.20
C HIS A 297 21.80 -60.05 -8.50
N GLY A 298 22.48 -61.01 -9.11
CA GLY A 298 21.94 -62.34 -9.33
C GLY A 298 21.99 -63.19 -8.07
N THR A 299 21.08 -64.16 -7.98
CA THR A 299 21.32 -65.39 -7.23
C THR A 299 20.84 -66.58 -8.04
N SER A 300 21.67 -67.62 -7.99
CA SER A 300 21.50 -68.95 -8.55
C SER A 300 20.52 -69.77 -7.71
N GLY A 301 19.85 -70.74 -8.33
CA GLY A 301 19.66 -72.05 -7.71
C GLY A 301 18.22 -72.60 -7.64
N ALA A 302 18.06 -73.74 -8.31
CA ALA A 302 17.02 -74.78 -8.22
C ALA A 302 15.67 -74.53 -8.89
#